data_AF-A0A139BP14-F1
#
_entry.id   AF-A0A139BP14-F1
#
_cell.length_a   1.000
_cell.length_b   1.000
_cell.length_c   1.000
_cell.angle_alpha   90.00
_cell.angle_beta   90.00
_cell.angle_gamma   90.00
#
_symmetry.space_group_name_H-M   'P 1'
#
loop_
_entity.id
_entity.type
_entity.pdbx_description
1 polymer ?
#
loop_
_entity_poly.entity_id
_entity_poly.type
_entity_poly.pdbx_seq_one_letter_code
_entity_poly.pdbx_strand_id
1 'polypeptide(L)'
;MKFMPAITFSAIFFSAIASAGAAPDPHLEKAIQDGSQLYSHQTFAGNGRTCETCHVNGGVGPGKTPDGKSIPSLANAATIFPRFNPKAGKVLTLEDQIRGCVNGGLQGTPPAYGSDVLSNLVSYVTSLSQGKPIAMGGKPE
;
A
#
# COMPACT_ATOMS: atom_id res chain seq x y z
N MET A 1 -14.91 -72.49 17.06
CA MET A 1 -14.65 -71.56 15.92
C MET A 1 -15.34 -70.25 16.21
N LYS A 2 -14.61 -69.22 16.68
CA LYS A 2 -15.15 -67.88 16.95
C LYS A 2 -14.75 -66.98 15.79
N PHE A 3 -15.72 -66.49 15.03
CA PHE A 3 -15.53 -65.48 14.01
C PHE A 3 -15.28 -64.12 14.68
N MET A 4 -14.18 -63.46 14.32
CA MET A 4 -13.89 -62.08 14.69
C MET A 4 -14.11 -61.21 13.44
N PRO A 5 -14.94 -60.15 13.48
CA PRO A 5 -15.11 -59.29 12.31
C PRO A 5 -13.94 -58.31 12.22
N ALA A 6 -13.37 -58.19 11.02
CA ALA A 6 -12.37 -57.18 10.71
C ALA A 6 -13.02 -55.80 10.69
N ILE A 7 -12.70 -54.97 11.67
CA ILE A 7 -13.09 -53.55 11.70
C ILE A 7 -12.15 -52.82 10.74
N THR A 8 -12.64 -52.52 9.54
CA THR A 8 -11.94 -51.65 8.59
C THR A 8 -12.05 -50.21 9.07
N PHE A 9 -10.93 -49.69 9.62
CA PHE A 9 -10.79 -48.25 9.87
C PHE A 9 -10.75 -47.52 8.53
N SER A 10 -11.88 -46.93 8.15
CA SER A 10 -11.93 -45.97 7.04
C SER A 10 -11.23 -44.69 7.50
N ALA A 11 -9.99 -44.50 7.05
CA ALA A 11 -9.24 -43.27 7.31
C ALA A 11 -9.92 -42.13 6.55
N ILE A 12 -10.72 -41.33 7.26
CA ILE A 12 -11.23 -40.07 6.76
C ILE A 12 -10.03 -39.13 6.69
N PHE A 13 -9.42 -39.04 5.50
CA PHE A 13 -8.46 -38.00 5.18
C PHE A 13 -9.21 -36.67 5.14
N PHE A 14 -9.27 -35.97 6.27
CA PHE A 14 -9.54 -34.54 6.29
C PHE A 14 -8.41 -33.86 5.49
N SER A 15 -8.66 -33.60 4.21
CA SER A 15 -7.84 -32.66 3.45
C SER A 15 -7.98 -31.31 4.14
N ALA A 16 -6.93 -30.91 4.86
CA ALA A 16 -6.79 -29.56 5.33
C ALA A 16 -6.73 -28.66 4.09
N ILE A 17 -7.85 -28.01 3.76
CA ILE A 17 -7.87 -26.90 2.82
C ILE A 17 -7.20 -25.75 3.57
N ALA A 18 -5.87 -25.72 3.50
CA ALA A 18 -5.11 -24.56 3.90
C ALA A 18 -5.46 -23.42 2.94
N SER A 19 -6.47 -22.62 3.27
CA SER A 19 -6.62 -21.28 2.69
C SER A 19 -5.53 -20.38 3.28
N ALA A 20 -4.27 -20.69 2.96
CA ALA A 20 -3.22 -19.70 3.02
C ALA A 20 -3.53 -18.69 1.91
N GLY A 21 -3.68 -17.42 2.26
CA GLY A 21 -3.88 -16.35 1.28
C GLY A 21 -2.86 -16.50 0.16
N ALA A 22 -3.34 -16.64 -1.07
CA ALA A 22 -2.48 -16.79 -2.23
C ALA A 22 -1.44 -15.65 -2.20
N ALA A 23 -0.17 -16.00 -2.39
CA ALA A 23 0.88 -15.01 -2.60
C ALA A 23 0.44 -14.02 -3.69
N PRO A 24 0.77 -12.72 -3.57
CA PRO A 24 0.37 -11.74 -4.56
C PRO A 24 0.80 -12.18 -5.96
N ASP A 25 -0.04 -11.87 -6.95
CA ASP A 25 0.27 -12.07 -8.36
C ASP A 25 1.69 -11.53 -8.66
N PRO A 26 2.55 -12.27 -9.40
CA PRO A 26 3.93 -11.84 -9.62
C PRO A 26 4.08 -10.47 -10.31
N HIS A 27 3.11 -10.07 -11.14
CA HIS A 27 3.11 -8.74 -11.75
C HIS A 27 2.77 -7.65 -10.72
N LEU A 28 1.82 -7.93 -9.81
CA LEU A 28 1.52 -7.04 -8.68
C LEU A 28 2.71 -6.92 -7.72
N GLU A 29 3.35 -8.04 -7.39
CA GLU A 29 4.56 -8.04 -6.54
C GLU A 29 5.67 -7.19 -7.16
N LYS A 30 5.90 -7.32 -8.48
CA LYS A 30 6.85 -6.46 -9.18
C LYS A 30 6.46 -4.97 -9.12
N ALA A 31 5.17 -4.65 -9.30
CA ALA A 31 4.70 -3.26 -9.21
C ALA A 31 4.92 -2.66 -7.81
N ILE A 32 4.73 -3.45 -6.76
CA ILE A 32 5.01 -3.06 -5.37
C ILE A 32 6.51 -2.80 -5.18
N GLN A 33 7.37 -3.69 -5.70
CA GLN A 33 8.83 -3.54 -5.62
C GLN A 33 9.32 -2.30 -6.38
N ASP A 34 8.88 -2.12 -7.63
CA ASP A 34 9.20 -0.93 -8.43
C ASP A 34 8.69 0.35 -7.74
N GLY A 35 7.50 0.31 -7.14
CA GLY A 35 6.91 1.41 -6.38
C GLY A 35 7.74 1.79 -5.16
N SER A 36 8.27 0.80 -4.43
CA SER A 36 9.18 1.02 -3.29
C SER A 36 10.50 1.69 -3.73
N GLN A 37 11.04 1.30 -4.89
CA GLN A 37 12.22 1.94 -5.46
C GLN A 37 11.96 3.40 -5.85
N LEU A 38 10.83 3.67 -6.51
CA LEU A 38 10.39 5.04 -6.82
C LEU A 38 10.22 5.86 -5.55
N TYR A 39 9.57 5.30 -4.54
CA TYR A 39 9.36 5.94 -3.25
C TYR A 39 10.66 6.39 -2.57
N SER A 40 11.66 5.52 -2.59
CA SER A 40 12.93 5.71 -1.87
C SER A 40 13.89 6.61 -2.63
N HIS A 41 13.87 6.58 -3.97
CA HIS A 41 14.96 7.13 -4.79
C HIS A 41 14.51 8.16 -5.84
N GLN A 42 13.24 8.22 -6.21
CA GLN A 42 12.79 9.10 -7.28
C GLN A 42 12.56 10.54 -6.78
N THR A 43 13.18 11.50 -7.47
CA THR A 43 13.06 12.93 -7.18
C THR A 43 12.08 13.65 -8.11
N PHE A 44 11.65 12.99 -9.20
CA PHE A 44 10.71 13.55 -10.18
C PHE A 44 11.15 14.88 -10.77
N ALA A 45 12.46 15.06 -10.99
CA ALA A 45 13.07 16.32 -11.44
C ALA A 45 12.75 17.52 -10.50
N GLY A 46 12.50 17.24 -9.23
CA GLY A 46 12.22 18.24 -8.20
C GLY A 46 13.46 18.71 -7.43
N ASN A 47 13.24 19.12 -6.19
CA ASN A 47 14.24 19.73 -5.31
C ASN A 47 15.26 18.75 -4.67
N GLY A 48 15.47 17.59 -5.28
CA GLY A 48 16.38 16.55 -4.78
C GLY A 48 15.82 15.68 -3.65
N ARG A 49 14.60 15.94 -3.18
CA ARG A 49 13.93 15.09 -2.17
C ARG A 49 13.21 13.92 -2.82
N THR A 50 13.00 12.87 -2.04
CA THR A 50 12.20 11.69 -2.38
C THR A 50 11.02 11.57 -1.40
N CYS A 51 10.10 10.63 -1.63
CA CYS A 51 8.98 10.39 -0.72
C CYS A 51 9.49 10.02 0.70
N GLU A 52 10.52 9.17 0.75
CA GLU A 52 11.22 8.74 1.98
C GLU A 52 11.83 9.90 2.76
N THR A 53 12.16 11.01 2.10
CA THR A 53 12.69 12.21 2.80
C THR A 53 11.73 12.71 3.88
N CYS A 54 10.42 12.59 3.67
CA CYS A 54 9.42 13.01 4.67
C CYS A 54 8.72 11.82 5.32
N HIS A 55 8.38 10.80 4.54
CA HIS A 55 7.72 9.59 5.01
C HIS A 55 8.77 8.50 5.25
N VAL A 56 9.51 8.63 6.34
CA VAL A 56 10.62 7.74 6.68
C VAL A 56 10.17 6.31 6.99
N ASN A 57 11.13 5.39 7.07
CA ASN A 57 10.94 3.97 7.35
C ASN A 57 10.00 3.29 6.34
N GLY A 58 10.13 3.62 5.05
CA GLY A 58 9.24 3.09 4.01
C GLY A 58 7.78 3.56 4.16
N GLY A 59 7.56 4.67 4.88
CA GLY A 59 6.23 5.22 5.11
C GLY A 59 5.43 4.52 6.20
N VAL A 60 6.05 3.57 6.91
CA VAL A 60 5.46 2.92 8.08
C VAL A 60 5.74 3.76 9.32
N GLY A 61 4.66 4.30 9.90
CA GLY A 61 4.71 5.14 11.09
C GLY A 61 4.79 6.63 10.77
N PRO A 62 4.80 7.50 11.80
CA PRO A 62 4.77 8.95 11.61
C PRO A 62 5.99 9.44 10.84
N GLY A 63 5.75 10.24 9.81
CA GLY A 63 6.80 10.94 9.08
C GLY A 63 7.15 12.30 9.70
N LYS A 64 8.10 12.99 9.10
CA LYS A 64 8.49 14.35 9.47
C LYS A 64 8.93 15.12 8.24
N THR A 65 8.40 16.32 8.06
CA THR A 65 8.87 17.27 7.04
C THR A 65 10.28 17.79 7.36
N PRO A 66 11.01 18.35 6.39
CA PRO A 66 12.38 18.87 6.60
C PRO A 66 12.48 20.01 7.63
N ASP A 67 11.42 20.81 7.79
CA ASP A 67 11.27 21.84 8.82
C ASP A 67 10.86 21.28 10.19
N GLY A 68 10.70 19.96 10.28
CA GLY A 68 10.53 19.24 11.53
C GLY A 68 9.08 19.03 11.96
N LYS A 69 8.09 19.38 11.15
CA LYS A 69 6.69 19.12 11.43
C LYS A 69 6.34 17.65 11.18
N SER A 70 5.75 16.99 12.18
CA SER A 70 5.25 15.62 12.06
C SER A 70 4.14 15.51 11.02
N ILE A 71 4.15 14.41 10.26
CA ILE A 71 3.11 14.06 9.30
C ILE A 71 2.62 12.63 9.55
N PRO A 72 1.40 12.29 9.15
CA PRO A 72 0.85 10.96 9.36
C PRO A 72 1.65 9.86 8.66
N SER A 73 1.45 8.64 9.16
CA SER A 73 1.84 7.39 8.52
C SER A 73 1.11 7.20 7.20
N LEU A 74 1.73 6.46 6.28
CA LEU A 74 1.07 5.98 5.06
C LEU A 74 0.37 4.63 5.26
N ALA A 75 0.52 4.02 6.45
CA ALA A 75 0.02 2.67 6.73
C ALA A 75 -1.50 2.49 6.57
N ASN A 76 -2.29 3.55 6.59
CA ASN A 76 -3.73 3.47 6.31
C ASN A 76 -4.17 4.29 5.09
N ALA A 77 -3.23 4.77 4.28
CA ALA A 77 -3.54 5.66 3.17
C ALA A 77 -4.56 5.03 2.21
N ALA A 78 -4.36 3.79 1.77
CA ALA A 78 -5.29 3.18 0.82
C ALA A 78 -6.66 2.81 1.42
N THR A 79 -6.81 2.78 2.75
CA THR A 79 -8.12 2.50 3.35
C THR A 79 -9.01 3.74 3.46
N ILE A 80 -8.41 4.94 3.51
CA ILE A 80 -9.13 6.18 3.79
C ILE A 80 -9.41 7.03 2.54
N PHE A 81 -8.75 6.74 1.42
CA PHE A 81 -9.05 7.35 0.12
C PHE A 81 -10.10 6.53 -0.65
N PRO A 82 -10.97 7.14 -1.48
CA PRO A 82 -11.08 8.58 -1.71
C PRO A 82 -11.65 9.34 -0.51
N ARG A 83 -11.32 10.63 -0.39
CA ARG A 83 -11.80 11.50 0.70
C ARG A 83 -11.93 12.94 0.28
N PHE A 84 -12.86 13.65 0.91
CA PHE A 84 -12.97 15.09 0.74
C PHE A 84 -11.73 15.79 1.31
N ASN A 85 -11.16 16.69 0.51
CA ASN A 85 -10.08 17.58 0.92
C ASN A 85 -10.63 19.01 1.04
N PRO A 86 -10.80 19.55 2.25
CA PRO A 86 -11.35 20.89 2.46
C PRO A 86 -10.53 22.00 1.79
N LYS A 87 -9.20 21.85 1.72
CA LYS A 87 -8.32 22.85 1.09
C LYS A 87 -8.48 22.88 -0.42
N ALA A 88 -8.74 21.73 -1.04
CA ALA A 88 -8.97 21.61 -2.48
C ALA A 88 -10.44 21.78 -2.86
N GLY A 89 -11.37 21.78 -1.90
CA GLY A 89 -12.81 21.90 -2.14
C GLY A 89 -13.42 20.73 -2.91
N LYS A 90 -12.76 19.56 -2.96
CA LYS A 90 -13.18 18.39 -3.75
C LYS A 90 -12.77 17.07 -3.12
N VAL A 91 -13.37 15.99 -3.59
CA VAL A 91 -12.91 14.63 -3.29
C VAL A 91 -11.60 14.37 -4.05
N LEU A 92 -10.62 13.80 -3.37
CA LEU A 92 -9.35 13.36 -3.93
C LEU A 92 -9.24 11.84 -3.86
N THR A 93 -8.64 11.22 -4.87
CA THR A 93 -8.20 9.83 -4.83
C THR A 93 -6.80 9.70 -4.21
N LEU A 94 -6.31 8.47 -4.04
CA LEU A 94 -4.94 8.23 -3.59
C LEU A 94 -3.93 8.73 -4.63
N GLU A 95 -4.22 8.55 -5.92
CA GLU A 95 -3.44 9.04 -7.05
C GLU A 95 -3.31 10.56 -7.03
N ASP A 96 -4.42 11.28 -6.79
CA ASP A 96 -4.42 12.74 -6.65
C ASP A 96 -3.51 13.18 -5.50
N GLN A 97 -3.56 12.46 -4.37
CA GLN A 97 -2.74 12.77 -3.22
C GLN A 97 -1.25 12.52 -3.50
N ILE A 98 -0.89 11.40 -4.13
CA ILE A 98 0.49 11.08 -4.53
C ILE A 98 1.02 12.15 -5.48
N ARG A 99 0.26 12.47 -6.54
CA ARG A 99 0.63 13.53 -7.50
C ARG A 99 0.76 14.89 -6.82
N GLY A 100 -0.13 15.21 -5.89
CA GLY A 100 -0.06 16.43 -5.08
C GLY A 100 1.20 16.49 -4.20
N CYS A 101 1.62 15.38 -3.61
CA CYS A 101 2.86 15.27 -2.85
C CYS A 101 4.09 15.47 -3.73
N VAL A 102 4.12 14.87 -4.94
CA VAL A 102 5.22 15.07 -5.90
C VAL A 102 5.31 16.55 -6.31
N ASN A 103 4.19 17.18 -6.66
CA ASN A 103 4.16 18.58 -7.06
C ASN A 103 4.53 19.54 -5.93
N GLY A 104 3.97 19.35 -4.74
CA GLY A 104 4.10 20.31 -3.63
C GLY A 104 5.29 20.01 -2.71
N GLY A 105 5.46 18.75 -2.31
CA GLY A 105 6.49 18.33 -1.36
C GLY A 105 7.86 18.18 -2.00
N LEU A 106 7.90 17.46 -3.12
CA LEU A 106 9.15 17.25 -3.87
C LEU A 106 9.43 18.38 -4.86
N GLN A 107 8.43 19.24 -5.15
CA GLN A 107 8.54 20.30 -6.16
C GLN A 107 8.94 19.75 -7.53
N GLY A 108 8.52 18.53 -7.83
CA GLY A 108 8.83 17.81 -9.06
C GLY A 108 7.65 17.75 -10.02
N THR A 109 7.84 17.04 -11.13
CA THR A 109 6.81 16.80 -12.15
C THR A 109 5.99 15.55 -11.80
N PRO A 110 4.67 15.68 -11.53
CA PRO A 110 3.85 14.53 -11.15
C PRO A 110 3.74 13.48 -12.27
N PRO A 111 3.87 12.18 -11.95
CA PRO A 111 3.73 11.11 -12.94
C PRO A 111 2.30 11.08 -13.50
N ALA A 112 2.14 10.97 -14.82
CA ALA A 112 0.85 11.05 -15.50
C ALA A 112 -0.18 10.04 -14.96
N TYR A 113 -1.47 10.41 -15.00
CA TYR A 113 -2.54 9.46 -14.71
C TYR A 113 -2.47 8.27 -15.66
N GLY A 114 -2.65 7.06 -15.13
CA GLY A 114 -2.54 5.81 -15.90
C GLY A 114 -1.12 5.41 -16.31
N SER A 115 -0.08 6.16 -15.92
CA SER A 115 1.31 5.74 -16.15
C SER A 115 1.73 4.62 -15.19
N ASP A 116 2.60 3.72 -15.66
CA ASP A 116 3.19 2.66 -14.82
C ASP A 116 3.87 3.22 -13.57
N VAL A 117 4.51 4.40 -13.69
CA VAL A 117 5.14 5.08 -12.55
C VAL A 117 4.12 5.39 -11.44
N LEU A 118 2.96 5.95 -11.80
CA LEU A 118 1.92 6.25 -10.82
C LEU A 118 1.27 4.96 -10.30
N SER A 119 0.98 3.99 -11.17
CA SER A 119 0.42 2.70 -10.79
C SER A 119 1.33 1.97 -9.79
N ASN A 120 2.65 1.95 -10.02
CA ASN A 120 3.62 1.33 -9.12
C ASN A 120 3.67 2.03 -7.75
N LEU A 121 3.68 3.36 -7.71
CA LEU A 121 3.61 4.11 -6.44
C LEU A 121 2.32 3.83 -5.68
N VAL A 122 1.18 3.78 -6.37
CA VAL A 122 -0.12 3.44 -5.78
C VAL A 122 -0.10 2.03 -5.22
N SER A 123 0.42 1.06 -5.97
CA SER A 123 0.55 -0.33 -5.51
C SER A 123 1.41 -0.42 -4.25
N TYR A 124 2.55 0.26 -4.21
CA TYR A 124 3.40 0.29 -3.01
C TYR A 124 2.70 0.93 -1.81
N VAL A 125 2.11 2.12 -1.95
CA VAL A 125 1.39 2.78 -0.84
C VAL A 125 0.18 1.96 -0.39
N THR A 126 -0.48 1.27 -1.32
CA THR A 126 -1.61 0.38 -1.01
C THR A 126 -1.17 -0.86 -0.23
N SER A 127 -0.01 -1.44 -0.56
CA SER A 127 0.50 -2.61 0.17
C SER A 127 0.77 -2.30 1.65
N LEU A 128 1.10 -1.05 1.99
CA LEU A 128 1.25 -0.61 3.39
C LEU A 128 -0.05 -0.69 4.20
N SER A 129 -1.20 -0.74 3.52
CA SER A 129 -2.54 -0.83 4.12
C SER A 129 -3.12 -2.25 4.14
N GLN A 130 -2.39 -3.25 3.65
CA GLN A 130 -2.89 -4.62 3.50
C GLN A 130 -3.41 -5.18 4.84
N GLY A 131 -4.60 -5.79 4.81
CA GLY A 131 -5.23 -6.40 5.99
C GLY A 131 -5.99 -5.43 6.90
N LYS A 132 -5.95 -4.12 6.64
CA LYS A 132 -6.78 -3.13 7.37
C LYS A 132 -8.18 -3.03 6.74
N PRO A 133 -9.23 -2.74 7.53
CA PRO A 133 -10.57 -2.51 6.99
C PRO A 133 -10.61 -1.23 6.17
N ILE A 134 -11.40 -1.22 5.10
CA ILE A 134 -11.70 0.00 4.33
C ILE A 134 -12.44 0.99 5.24
N ALA A 135 -11.95 2.22 5.27
CA ALA A 135 -12.44 3.31 6.11
C ALA A 135 -12.52 4.62 5.29
N MET A 136 -13.17 4.55 4.13
CA MET A 136 -13.27 5.66 3.17
C MET A 136 -13.72 6.96 3.84
N GLY A 137 -13.00 8.06 3.57
CA GLY A 137 -13.23 9.35 4.24
C GLY A 137 -12.60 9.47 5.64
N GLY A 138 -11.90 8.44 6.10
CA GLY A 138 -11.25 8.38 7.40
C GLY A 138 -10.08 9.34 7.59
N LYS A 139 -9.57 9.39 8.83
CA LYS A 139 -8.42 10.20 9.19
C LYS A 139 -7.11 9.42 8.97
N PRO A 140 -6.01 10.08 8.56
CA PRO A 140 -4.70 9.45 8.51
C PRO A 140 -4.23 9.08 9.93
N GLU A 141 -3.52 7.96 10.05
CA GLU A 141 -2.90 7.48 11.30
C GLU A 141 -1.61 8.25 11.67
#